data_AF-A0A3D0RMA8-F1
#
_entry.id   AF-A0A3D0RMA8-F1
#
_cell.length_a   1.000
_cell.length_b   1.000
_cell.length_c   1.000
_cell.angle_alpha   90.00
_cell.angle_beta   90.00
_cell.angle_gamma   90.00
#
_symmetry.space_group_name_H-M   'P 1'
#
loop_
_entity.id
_entity.type
_entity.pdbx_description
1 polymer ?
#
loop_
_entity_poly.entity_id
_entity_poly.type
_entity_poly.pdbx_seq_one_letter_code
_entity_poly.pdbx_strand_id
1 'polypeptide(L)'
;RENGMKDKALLLETSDDLLYARYSKLDNYIDYYYGCLLPSSAYLHLFDVVPYNGGFLLVVPNRQNPVELEPVIPQQKLLKVYREHLEFLKISKLDNVGDLNKAIRTNKISEIIQVSEAYQANEIADIAKEITERYNDGLRVVLISGPSSSGKTTFRKRLEVQLYVNRLKPVGISLDDYFIDRDLTPLDEFGEKDYESLYAIDLDLFENQIITLLNEEEI
;
A
#
# COMPACT_ATOMS: atom_id res chain seq x y z
N ARG A 1 27.44 5.54 16.19
CA ARG A 1 27.81 4.10 16.32
C ARG A 1 28.05 3.68 17.77
N GLU A 2 28.85 4.41 18.56
CA GLU A 2 29.10 4.08 19.99
C GLU A 2 27.80 4.04 20.83
N ASN A 3 26.85 4.94 20.56
CA ASN A 3 25.52 4.96 21.19
C ASN A 3 24.51 3.94 20.60
N GLY A 4 24.95 2.88 19.91
CA GLY A 4 24.07 1.86 19.32
C GLY A 4 23.30 2.28 18.05
N MET A 5 23.33 3.57 17.68
CA MET A 5 22.67 4.12 16.49
C MET A 5 23.47 3.83 15.21
N LYS A 6 23.40 2.58 14.73
CA LYS A 6 24.10 2.11 13.53
C LYS A 6 23.36 2.49 12.25
N ASP A 7 22.04 2.35 12.26
CA ASP A 7 21.10 2.76 11.22
C ASP A 7 21.27 4.24 10.83
N LYS A 8 21.27 5.14 11.82
CA LYS A 8 21.43 6.59 11.60
C LYS A 8 22.81 6.94 11.10
N ALA A 9 23.85 6.28 11.62
CA ALA A 9 25.21 6.46 11.14
C ALA A 9 25.32 6.04 9.67
N LEU A 10 24.75 4.88 9.32
CA LEU A 10 24.75 4.40 7.94
C LEU A 10 23.97 5.33 7.01
N LEU A 11 22.81 5.83 7.43
CA LEU A 11 22.05 6.82 6.67
C LEU A 11 22.90 8.06 6.37
N LEU A 12 23.55 8.64 7.38
CA LEU A 12 24.38 9.83 7.20
C LEU A 12 25.61 9.56 6.30
N GLU A 13 26.30 8.44 6.49
CA GLU A 13 27.42 8.01 5.64
C GLU A 13 27.00 7.79 4.17
N THR A 14 25.73 7.45 3.96
CA THR A 14 25.17 7.13 2.64
C THR A 14 24.30 8.23 2.05
N SER A 15 24.27 9.41 2.66
CA SER A 15 23.53 10.59 2.16
C SER A 15 24.52 11.56 1.52
N ASP A 16 24.51 11.67 0.19
CA ASP A 16 25.48 12.48 -0.56
C ASP A 16 25.27 14.00 -0.43
N ASP A 17 24.04 14.44 -0.15
CA ASP A 17 23.69 15.87 -0.12
C ASP A 17 23.75 16.50 1.28
N LEU A 18 24.16 15.75 2.31
CA LEU A 18 24.23 16.25 3.68
C LEU A 18 25.62 16.79 4.02
N LEU A 19 25.89 18.05 3.64
CA LEU A 19 27.07 18.79 4.12
C LEU A 19 27.07 18.98 5.65
N TYR A 20 25.87 19.07 6.24
CA TYR A 20 25.65 19.16 7.68
C TYR A 20 24.47 18.29 8.07
N ALA A 21 24.57 17.61 9.22
CA ALA A 21 23.47 16.88 9.83
C ALA A 21 22.97 17.62 11.07
N ARG A 22 21.67 17.91 11.11
CA ARG A 22 21.02 18.46 12.31
C ARG A 22 20.51 17.33 13.18
N TYR A 23 21.01 17.23 14.40
CA TYR A 23 20.44 16.34 15.41
C TYR A 23 19.71 17.17 16.46
N SER A 24 18.72 16.53 17.09
CA SER A 24 17.97 17.08 18.21
C SER A 24 18.26 16.26 19.45
N LYS A 25 18.21 16.90 20.61
CA LYS A 25 18.43 16.26 21.90
C LYS A 25 17.25 16.56 22.82
N LEU A 26 16.65 15.50 23.35
CA LEU A 26 15.63 15.58 24.40
C LEU A 26 16.17 14.85 25.62
N ASP A 27 16.48 15.61 26.67
CA ASP A 27 17.24 15.13 27.84
C ASP A 27 18.49 14.35 27.41
N ASN A 28 18.64 13.07 27.73
CA ASN A 28 19.80 12.26 27.34
C ASN A 28 19.66 11.54 25.99
N TYR A 29 18.52 11.70 25.32
CA TYR A 29 18.25 11.07 24.03
C TYR A 29 18.63 11.98 22.88
N ILE A 30 19.44 11.48 21.94
CA ILE A 30 19.89 12.21 20.76
C ILE A 30 19.36 11.51 19.52
N ASP A 31 18.78 12.27 18.59
CA ASP A 31 18.24 11.69 17.36
C ASP A 31 18.25 12.67 16.17
N TYR A 32 18.13 12.12 14.97
CA TYR A 32 17.96 12.80 13.71
C TYR A 32 16.50 12.67 13.26
N TYR A 33 15.86 13.81 12.93
CA TYR A 33 14.47 13.85 12.48
C TYR A 33 14.37 14.64 11.17
N TYR A 34 13.52 14.16 10.25
CA TYR A 34 13.34 14.74 8.92
C TYR A 34 12.48 16.02 8.90
N GLY A 35 11.81 16.34 10.01
CA GLY A 35 10.84 17.42 10.09
C GLY A 35 11.11 18.40 11.22
N CYS A 36 10.25 19.41 11.31
CA CYS A 36 10.28 20.36 12.42
C CYS A 36 9.84 19.65 13.71
N LEU A 37 10.54 19.90 14.80
CA LEU A 37 10.15 19.47 16.13
C LEU A 37 9.55 20.64 16.91
N LEU A 38 8.71 20.31 17.89
CA LEU A 38 8.23 21.27 18.86
C LEU A 38 9.40 21.75 19.75
N PRO A 39 9.40 23.02 20.21
CA PRO A 39 10.45 23.55 21.07
C PRO A 39 10.58 22.81 22.41
N SER A 40 9.50 22.21 22.90
CA SER A 40 9.50 21.35 24.08
C SER A 40 8.37 20.33 24.04
N SER A 41 8.49 19.27 24.83
CA SER A 41 7.43 18.26 25.00
C SER A 41 6.18 18.81 25.68
N ALA A 42 6.24 19.98 26.35
CA ALA A 42 5.09 20.59 27.02
C ALA A 42 3.96 21.01 26.04
N TYR A 43 4.27 21.11 24.75
CA TYR A 43 3.28 21.39 23.70
C TYR A 43 2.44 20.16 23.34
N LEU A 44 2.89 18.94 23.68
CA LEU A 44 2.18 17.69 23.41
C LEU A 44 1.22 17.38 24.55
N HIS A 45 -0.04 17.78 24.39
CA HIS A 45 -1.10 17.60 25.40
C HIS A 45 -2.20 16.62 24.97
N LEU A 46 -2.28 16.30 23.67
CA LEU A 46 -3.32 15.46 23.10
C LEU A 46 -2.69 14.24 22.42
N PHE A 47 -2.46 13.18 23.20
CA PHE A 47 -2.07 11.86 22.72
C PHE A 47 -2.46 10.81 23.77
N ASP A 48 -2.54 9.55 23.36
CA ASP A 48 -2.68 8.41 24.29
C ASP A 48 -1.79 7.25 23.86
N VAL A 49 -1.50 6.32 24.77
CA VAL A 49 -0.72 5.12 24.50
C VAL A 49 -1.45 3.91 25.04
N VAL A 50 -1.99 3.10 24.14
CA VAL A 50 -2.81 1.93 24.50
C VAL A 50 -2.12 0.62 24.18
N PRO A 51 -2.30 -0.45 24.97
CA PRO A 51 -1.83 -1.78 24.63
C PRO A 51 -2.46 -2.26 23.31
N TYR A 52 -1.65 -2.72 22.37
CA TYR A 52 -2.16 -3.18 21.08
C TYR A 52 -1.27 -4.29 20.50
N ASN A 53 -1.86 -5.47 20.28
CA ASN A 53 -1.21 -6.63 19.65
C ASN A 53 0.16 -7.03 20.25
N GLY A 54 0.28 -7.00 21.58
CA GLY A 54 1.52 -7.35 22.29
C GLY A 54 2.58 -6.22 22.33
N GLY A 55 2.25 -5.04 21.81
CA GLY A 55 3.03 -3.81 21.96
C GLY A 55 2.14 -2.65 22.38
N PHE A 56 2.48 -1.45 21.90
CA PHE A 56 1.75 -0.22 22.18
C PHE A 56 1.36 0.49 20.89
N LEU A 57 0.19 1.13 20.89
CA LEU A 57 -0.29 2.02 19.85
C LEU A 57 -0.27 3.46 20.39
N LEU A 58 0.44 4.35 19.70
CA LEU A 58 0.37 5.79 19.93
C LEU A 58 -0.87 6.33 19.22
N VAL A 59 -1.82 6.84 20.00
CA VAL A 59 -3.03 7.49 19.49
C VAL A 59 -2.75 8.98 19.37
N VAL A 60 -2.90 9.49 18.15
CA VAL A 60 -2.62 10.89 17.79
C VAL A 60 -3.93 11.69 17.66
N PRO A 61 -3.88 13.02 17.64
CA PRO A 61 -5.06 13.85 17.37
C PRO A 61 -5.74 13.50 16.04
N ASN A 62 -7.07 13.60 16.01
CA ASN A 62 -7.85 13.34 14.81
C ASN A 62 -7.56 14.38 13.72
N ARG A 63 -7.39 13.91 12.48
CA ARG A 63 -6.99 14.77 11.36
C ARG A 63 -8.04 15.81 10.96
N GLN A 64 -9.33 15.51 11.14
CA GLN A 64 -10.44 16.38 10.77
C GLN A 64 -10.87 17.26 11.95
N ASN A 65 -10.81 16.72 13.17
CA ASN A 65 -11.16 17.39 14.41
C ASN A 65 -9.98 17.33 15.41
N PRO A 66 -8.95 18.19 15.29
CA PRO A 66 -7.68 18.06 16.01
C PRO A 66 -7.72 18.45 17.50
N VAL A 67 -8.92 18.52 18.09
CA VAL A 67 -9.15 18.65 19.54
C VAL A 67 -9.53 17.32 20.21
N GLU A 68 -9.74 16.28 19.40
CA GLU A 68 -10.05 14.92 19.84
C GLU A 68 -8.98 13.94 19.36
N LEU A 69 -8.91 12.75 19.97
CA LEU A 69 -8.01 11.67 19.55
C LEU A 69 -8.64 10.84 18.43
N GLU A 70 -7.80 10.24 17.57
CA GLU A 70 -8.28 9.24 16.61
C GLU A 70 -8.92 8.04 17.34
N PRO A 71 -10.06 7.51 16.86
CA PRO A 71 -10.63 6.31 17.42
C PRO A 71 -9.70 5.12 17.15
N VAL A 72 -9.54 4.27 18.16
CA VAL A 72 -8.74 3.04 18.03
C VAL A 72 -9.59 1.99 17.31
N ILE A 73 -9.32 1.80 16.02
CA ILE A 73 -10.00 0.81 15.18
C ILE A 73 -9.05 -0.38 14.96
N PRO A 74 -9.38 -1.59 15.45
CA PRO A 74 -8.55 -2.76 15.23
C PRO A 74 -8.48 -3.14 13.75
N GLN A 75 -7.28 -3.12 13.16
CA GLN A 75 -7.03 -3.52 11.77
C GLN A 75 -6.09 -4.73 11.72
N GLN A 76 -6.60 -5.90 12.11
CA GLN A 76 -5.78 -7.12 12.23
C GLN A 76 -5.15 -7.54 10.89
N LYS A 77 -5.89 -7.40 9.78
CA LYS A 77 -5.40 -7.76 8.44
C LYS A 77 -4.22 -6.87 8.02
N LEU A 78 -4.35 -5.55 8.18
CA LEU A 78 -3.29 -4.59 7.87
C LEU A 78 -2.04 -4.84 8.73
N LEU A 79 -2.25 -5.09 10.03
CA LEU A 79 -1.15 -5.39 10.93
C LEU A 79 -0.40 -6.67 10.53
N LYS A 80 -1.13 -7.73 10.15
CA LYS A 80 -0.53 -8.99 9.69
C LYS A 80 0.38 -8.74 8.49
N VAL A 81 -0.14 -8.07 7.46
CA VAL A 81 0.63 -7.72 6.25
C VAL A 81 1.87 -6.89 6.60
N TYR A 82 1.72 -5.90 7.49
CA TYR A 82 2.84 -5.08 7.91
C TYR A 82 3.94 -5.88 8.63
N ARG A 83 3.56 -6.83 9.50
CA ARG A 83 4.51 -7.72 10.20
C ARG A 83 5.25 -8.63 9.23
N GLU A 84 4.52 -9.28 8.32
CA GLU A 84 5.11 -10.16 7.31
C GLU A 84 6.12 -9.39 6.44
N HIS A 85 5.78 -8.16 6.05
CA HIS A 85 6.67 -7.31 5.29
C HIS A 85 7.93 -6.88 6.07
N LEU A 86 7.80 -6.53 7.35
CA LEU A 86 8.95 -6.20 8.20
C LEU A 86 9.88 -7.39 8.42
N GLU A 87 9.33 -8.59 8.62
CA GLU A 87 10.12 -9.82 8.76
C GLU A 87 10.90 -10.12 7.48
N PHE A 88 10.27 -9.93 6.32
CA PHE A 88 10.91 -10.07 5.02
C PHE A 88 12.07 -9.07 4.83
N LEU A 89 11.85 -7.78 5.11
CA LEU A 89 12.90 -6.75 5.02
C LEU A 89 14.11 -7.09 5.89
N LYS A 90 13.86 -7.62 7.08
CA LYS A 90 14.90 -8.03 8.03
C LYS A 90 15.74 -9.20 7.53
N ILE A 91 15.10 -10.20 6.92
CA ILE A 91 15.82 -11.34 6.32
C ILE A 91 16.62 -10.87 5.10
N SER A 92 16.08 -9.93 4.31
CA SER A 92 16.75 -9.33 3.15
C SER A 92 17.83 -8.30 3.51
N LYS A 93 18.07 -8.02 4.81
CA LYS A 93 19.03 -7.01 5.31
C LYS A 93 18.77 -5.61 4.75
N LEU A 94 17.50 -5.25 4.63
CA LEU A 94 17.02 -3.95 4.14
C LEU A 94 16.07 -3.33 5.17
N ASP A 95 16.56 -3.17 6.38
CA ASP A 95 15.76 -2.68 7.49
C ASP A 95 15.48 -1.17 7.40
N ASN A 96 16.34 -0.42 6.70
CA ASN A 96 16.26 1.04 6.61
C ASN A 96 16.82 1.58 5.29
N VAL A 97 16.62 2.88 5.07
CA VAL A 97 17.08 3.60 3.87
C VAL A 97 18.61 3.56 3.72
N GLY A 98 19.36 3.57 4.83
CA GLY A 98 20.82 3.46 4.79
C GLY A 98 21.28 2.14 4.18
N ASP A 99 20.59 1.03 4.47
CA ASP A 99 20.87 -0.28 3.86
C ASP A 99 20.59 -0.26 2.36
N LEU A 100 19.48 0.35 1.94
CA LEU A 100 19.15 0.53 0.52
C LEU A 100 20.21 1.36 -0.22
N ASN A 101 20.60 2.51 0.33
CA ASN A 101 21.63 3.36 -0.26
C ASN A 101 22.97 2.63 -0.36
N LYS A 102 23.33 1.86 0.66
CA LYS A 102 24.53 1.03 0.65
C LYS A 102 24.46 -0.02 -0.46
N ALA A 103 23.31 -0.67 -0.64
CA ALA A 103 23.14 -1.66 -1.71
C ALA A 103 23.27 -1.04 -3.10
N ILE A 104 22.74 0.17 -3.31
CA ILE A 104 22.90 0.94 -4.55
C ILE A 104 24.39 1.21 -4.80
N ARG A 105 25.10 1.80 -3.82
CA ARG A 105 26.52 2.14 -3.94
C ARG A 105 27.42 0.93 -4.16
N THR A 106 27.01 -0.24 -3.69
CA THR A 106 27.75 -1.49 -3.84
C THR A 106 27.31 -2.31 -5.06
N ASN A 107 26.47 -1.74 -5.95
CA ASN A 107 25.93 -2.41 -7.14
C ASN A 107 25.14 -3.71 -6.84
N LYS A 108 24.52 -3.80 -5.67
CA LYS A 108 23.70 -4.94 -5.23
C LYS A 108 22.20 -4.70 -5.35
N ILE A 109 21.78 -3.55 -5.87
CA ILE A 109 20.35 -3.21 -6.00
C ILE A 109 19.56 -4.20 -6.87
N SER A 110 20.21 -4.83 -7.86
CA SER A 110 19.56 -5.83 -8.72
C SER A 110 19.09 -7.06 -7.91
N GLU A 111 19.89 -7.53 -6.95
CA GLU A 111 19.51 -8.65 -6.08
C GLU A 111 18.26 -8.31 -5.26
N ILE A 112 18.17 -7.06 -4.79
CA ILE A 112 17.03 -6.56 -4.02
C ILE A 112 15.77 -6.51 -4.86
N ILE A 113 15.88 -5.97 -6.07
CA ILE A 113 14.77 -5.89 -7.02
C ILE A 113 14.24 -7.30 -7.30
N GLN A 114 15.11 -8.24 -7.63
CA GLN A 114 14.74 -9.63 -7.91
C GLN A 114 14.03 -10.29 -6.73
N VAL A 115 14.55 -10.11 -5.51
CA VAL A 115 13.94 -10.66 -4.29
C VAL A 115 12.57 -10.04 -4.03
N SER A 116 12.41 -8.73 -4.22
CA SER A 116 11.13 -8.03 -4.07
C SER A 116 10.11 -8.46 -5.13
N GLU A 117 10.54 -8.61 -6.39
CA GLU A 117 9.68 -9.07 -7.49
C GLU A 117 9.23 -10.52 -7.29
N ALA A 118 10.13 -11.38 -6.81
CA ALA A 118 9.84 -12.77 -6.49
C ALA A 118 8.86 -12.88 -5.31
N TYR A 119 9.05 -12.07 -4.26
CA TYR A 119 8.10 -11.99 -3.15
C TYR A 119 6.69 -11.58 -3.63
N GLN A 120 6.60 -10.52 -4.43
CA GLN A 120 5.30 -10.11 -4.99
C GLN A 120 4.70 -11.17 -5.92
N ALA A 121 5.53 -11.88 -6.70
CA ALA A 121 5.06 -12.96 -7.56
C ALA A 121 4.48 -14.14 -6.75
N ASN A 122 5.08 -14.48 -5.60
CA ASN A 122 4.57 -15.51 -4.70
C ASN A 122 3.21 -15.11 -4.11
N GLU A 123 3.06 -13.88 -3.62
CA GLU A 123 1.77 -13.39 -3.10
C GLU A 123 0.65 -13.48 -4.16
N ILE A 124 0.95 -13.10 -5.41
CA ILE A 124 -0.02 -13.21 -6.51
C ILE A 124 -0.32 -14.68 -6.83
N ALA A 125 0.67 -15.57 -6.77
CA ALA A 125 0.47 -17.00 -6.98
C ALA A 125 -0.40 -17.62 -5.89
N ASP A 126 -0.22 -17.21 -4.63
CA ASP A 126 -1.05 -17.65 -3.50
C ASP A 126 -2.51 -17.19 -3.66
N ILE A 127 -2.72 -15.94 -4.07
CA ILE A 127 -4.07 -15.42 -4.41
C ILE A 127 -4.67 -16.23 -5.57
N ALA A 128 -3.91 -16.51 -6.63
CA ALA A 128 -4.38 -17.29 -7.76
C ALA A 128 -4.75 -18.72 -7.35
N LYS A 129 -4.00 -19.32 -6.41
CA LYS A 129 -4.31 -20.63 -5.84
C LYS A 129 -5.61 -20.60 -5.04
N GLU A 130 -5.79 -19.62 -4.17
CA GLU A 130 -7.05 -19.44 -3.40
C GLU A 130 -8.26 -19.26 -4.34
N ILE A 131 -8.14 -18.44 -5.38
CA ILE A 131 -9.18 -18.26 -6.40
C ILE A 131 -9.48 -19.60 -7.09
N THR A 132 -8.44 -20.37 -7.42
CA THR A 132 -8.59 -21.67 -8.09
C THR A 132 -9.31 -22.69 -7.22
N GLU A 133 -8.99 -22.72 -5.92
CA GLU A 133 -9.68 -23.57 -4.94
C GLU A 133 -11.17 -23.21 -4.87
N ARG A 134 -11.49 -21.92 -4.69
CA ARG A 134 -12.87 -21.43 -4.60
C ARG A 134 -13.64 -21.51 -5.91
N TYR A 135 -12.97 -21.51 -7.05
CA TYR A 135 -13.59 -21.69 -8.36
C TYR A 135 -14.33 -23.05 -8.43
N ASN A 136 -13.75 -24.09 -7.82
CA ASN A 136 -14.38 -25.41 -7.71
C ASN A 136 -15.63 -25.39 -6.81
N ASP A 137 -15.72 -24.42 -5.90
CA ASP A 137 -16.87 -24.18 -5.02
C ASP A 137 -17.92 -23.23 -5.62
N GLY A 138 -17.72 -22.79 -6.88
CA GLY A 138 -18.67 -21.94 -7.61
C GLY A 138 -18.30 -20.47 -7.71
N LEU A 139 -17.10 -20.05 -7.29
CA LEU A 139 -16.62 -18.68 -7.53
C LEU A 139 -16.56 -18.40 -9.05
N ARG A 140 -17.17 -17.29 -9.49
CA ARG A 140 -17.15 -16.85 -10.90
C ARG A 140 -16.69 -15.41 -11.10
N VAL A 141 -16.75 -14.57 -10.06
CA VAL A 141 -16.40 -13.15 -10.13
C VAL A 141 -15.33 -12.80 -9.12
N VAL A 142 -14.29 -12.09 -9.57
CA VAL A 142 -13.23 -11.54 -8.72
C VAL A 142 -13.15 -10.03 -8.94
N LEU A 143 -13.34 -9.25 -7.87
CA LEU A 143 -13.32 -7.79 -7.92
C LEU A 143 -11.98 -7.26 -7.43
N ILE A 144 -11.34 -6.41 -8.23
CA ILE A 144 -10.06 -5.78 -7.90
C ILE A 144 -10.32 -4.28 -7.72
N SER A 145 -10.28 -3.80 -6.48
CA SER A 145 -10.50 -2.40 -6.14
C SER A 145 -9.24 -1.72 -5.61
N GLY A 146 -9.24 -0.39 -5.66
CA GLY A 146 -8.14 0.45 -5.22
C GLY A 146 -8.22 1.85 -5.84
N PRO A 147 -7.59 2.86 -5.24
CA PRO A 147 -7.60 4.22 -5.79
C PRO A 147 -6.95 4.29 -7.17
N SER A 148 -7.17 5.38 -7.89
CA SER A 148 -6.48 5.63 -9.17
C SER A 148 -4.96 5.54 -8.98
N SER A 149 -4.26 5.00 -10.00
CA SER A 149 -2.81 4.77 -9.97
C SER A 149 -2.26 3.82 -8.90
N SER A 150 -3.11 3.03 -8.21
CA SER A 150 -2.65 2.03 -7.22
C SER A 150 -2.06 0.74 -7.83
N GLY A 151 -1.96 0.66 -9.16
CA GLY A 151 -1.41 -0.52 -9.86
C GLY A 151 -2.43 -1.63 -10.17
N LYS A 152 -3.75 -1.37 -10.12
CA LYS A 152 -4.82 -2.35 -10.39
C LYS A 152 -4.63 -3.10 -11.72
N THR A 153 -4.40 -2.38 -12.81
CA THR A 153 -4.22 -2.96 -14.15
C THR A 153 -3.01 -3.87 -14.21
N THR A 154 -1.91 -3.48 -13.57
CA THR A 154 -0.69 -4.29 -13.47
C THR A 154 -0.94 -5.55 -12.64
N PHE A 155 -1.60 -5.41 -11.48
CA PHE A 155 -1.96 -6.54 -10.63
C PHE A 155 -2.89 -7.52 -11.36
N ARG A 156 -3.96 -7.04 -12.01
CA ARG A 156 -4.88 -7.83 -12.82
C ARG A 156 -4.12 -8.66 -13.86
N LYS A 157 -3.28 -8.02 -14.69
CA LYS A 157 -2.51 -8.71 -15.73
C LYS A 157 -1.59 -9.80 -15.15
N ARG A 158 -0.92 -9.54 -14.03
CA ARG A 158 -0.06 -10.53 -13.37
C ARG A 158 -0.86 -11.67 -12.75
N LEU A 159 -2.02 -11.36 -12.17
CA LEU A 159 -2.94 -12.36 -11.63
C LEU A 159 -3.50 -13.25 -12.74
N GLU A 160 -3.89 -12.68 -13.88
CA GLU A 160 -4.34 -13.44 -15.06
C GLU A 160 -3.29 -14.48 -15.48
N VAL A 161 -2.02 -14.08 -15.58
CA VAL A 161 -0.91 -15.01 -15.90
C VAL A 161 -0.85 -16.17 -14.89
N GLN A 162 -0.96 -15.90 -13.59
CA GLN A 162 -0.94 -16.95 -12.57
C GLN A 162 -2.19 -17.85 -12.64
N LEU A 163 -3.36 -17.30 -12.96
CA LEU A 163 -4.57 -18.08 -13.19
C LEU A 163 -4.43 -19.00 -14.42
N TYR A 164 -3.81 -18.52 -15.51
CA TYR A 164 -3.47 -19.36 -16.67
C TYR A 164 -2.55 -20.51 -16.30
N VAL A 165 -1.53 -20.28 -15.47
CA VAL A 165 -0.66 -21.34 -14.93
C VAL A 165 -1.47 -22.38 -14.15
N ASN A 166 -2.48 -21.92 -13.41
CA ASN A 166 -3.44 -22.77 -12.70
C ASN A 166 -4.53 -23.37 -13.61
N ARG A 167 -4.41 -23.26 -14.94
CA ARG A 167 -5.34 -23.78 -15.95
C ARG A 167 -6.74 -23.14 -15.89
N LEU A 168 -6.84 -21.95 -15.32
CA LEU A 168 -8.03 -21.11 -15.40
C LEU A 168 -7.81 -19.99 -16.40
N LYS A 169 -8.78 -19.78 -17.28
CA LYS A 169 -8.78 -18.69 -18.26
C LYS A 169 -9.75 -17.60 -17.79
N PRO A 170 -9.28 -16.58 -17.05
CA PRO A 170 -10.14 -15.47 -16.65
C PRO A 170 -10.44 -14.54 -17.83
N VAL A 171 -11.60 -13.87 -17.75
CA VAL A 171 -11.93 -12.70 -18.56
C VAL A 171 -11.77 -11.47 -17.68
N GLY A 172 -10.82 -10.60 -18.02
CA GLY A 172 -10.58 -9.40 -17.26
C GLY A 172 -11.29 -8.20 -17.88
N ILE A 173 -12.07 -7.48 -17.06
CA ILE A 173 -12.88 -6.34 -17.46
C ILE A 173 -12.35 -5.11 -16.72
N SER A 174 -12.23 -3.97 -17.40
CA SER A 174 -11.90 -2.68 -16.77
C SER A 174 -13.15 -1.82 -16.71
N LEU A 175 -13.45 -1.22 -15.55
CA LEU A 175 -14.53 -0.23 -15.47
C LEU A 175 -14.23 1.02 -16.33
N ASP A 176 -12.94 1.27 -16.61
CA ASP A 176 -12.52 2.34 -17.50
C ASP A 176 -13.07 2.18 -18.93
N ASP A 177 -13.45 0.96 -19.34
CA ASP A 177 -14.01 0.68 -20.67
C ASP A 177 -15.50 1.08 -20.78
N TYR A 178 -16.12 1.49 -19.66
CA TYR A 178 -17.55 1.79 -19.57
C TYR A 178 -17.83 3.26 -19.24
N PHE A 179 -16.85 4.16 -19.27
CA PHE A 179 -17.13 5.58 -19.05
C PHE A 179 -18.06 6.14 -20.12
N ILE A 180 -19.09 6.89 -19.69
CA ILE A 180 -19.97 7.61 -20.62
C ILE A 180 -19.24 8.80 -21.26
N ASP A 181 -19.81 9.29 -22.35
CA ASP A 181 -19.29 10.48 -23.03
C ASP A 181 -19.12 11.65 -22.08
N ARG A 182 -18.06 12.42 -22.32
CA ARG A 182 -17.64 13.54 -21.45
C ARG A 182 -18.77 14.52 -21.17
N ASP A 183 -19.68 14.71 -22.12
CA ASP A 183 -20.78 15.68 -22.03
C ASP A 183 -21.99 15.15 -21.24
N LEU A 184 -22.04 13.85 -21.00
CA LEU A 184 -23.04 13.17 -20.19
C LEU A 184 -22.56 12.92 -18.75
N THR A 185 -21.27 13.07 -18.48
CA THR A 185 -20.69 12.94 -17.14
C THR A 185 -21.40 13.88 -16.15
N PRO A 186 -21.85 13.37 -14.98
CA PRO A 186 -22.51 14.20 -13.97
C PRO A 186 -21.58 15.30 -13.46
N LEU A 187 -22.17 16.38 -12.94
CA LEU A 187 -21.42 17.47 -12.31
C LEU A 187 -21.42 17.29 -10.79
N ASP A 188 -20.30 17.65 -10.16
CA ASP A 188 -20.14 17.68 -8.72
C ASP A 188 -20.79 18.93 -8.08
N GLU A 189 -20.60 19.09 -6.77
CA GLU A 189 -21.09 20.24 -6.00
C GLU A 189 -20.46 21.60 -6.41
N PHE A 190 -19.37 21.58 -7.17
CA PHE A 190 -18.67 22.76 -7.71
C PHE A 190 -19.01 23.03 -9.18
N GLY A 191 -19.82 22.18 -9.82
CA GLY A 191 -20.16 22.29 -11.24
C GLY A 191 -19.09 21.71 -12.18
N GLU A 192 -18.12 20.97 -11.65
CA GLU A 192 -17.07 20.29 -12.41
C GLU A 192 -17.46 18.83 -12.69
N LYS A 193 -16.86 18.19 -13.69
CA LYS A 193 -17.20 16.81 -14.08
C LYS A 193 -16.77 15.81 -12.99
N ASP A 194 -17.73 15.08 -12.44
CA ASP A 194 -17.53 14.06 -11.41
C ASP A 194 -17.25 12.69 -12.03
N TYR A 195 -15.97 12.42 -12.30
CA TYR A 195 -15.52 11.12 -12.83
C TYR A 195 -15.46 10.01 -11.79
N GLU A 196 -15.63 10.33 -10.50
CA GLU A 196 -15.68 9.33 -9.42
C GLU A 196 -17.13 8.89 -9.12
N SER A 197 -18.11 9.59 -9.70
CA SER A 197 -19.52 9.21 -9.63
C SER A 197 -19.77 7.85 -10.26
N LEU A 198 -20.58 7.03 -9.60
CA LEU A 198 -21.10 5.78 -10.18
C LEU A 198 -21.84 6.04 -11.52
N TYR A 199 -22.47 7.20 -11.66
CA TYR A 199 -23.21 7.60 -12.85
C TYR A 199 -22.33 8.16 -13.98
N ALA A 200 -21.00 8.19 -13.79
CA ALA A 200 -20.05 8.45 -14.88
C ALA A 200 -19.81 7.22 -15.77
N ILE A 201 -20.44 6.08 -15.45
CA ILE A 201 -20.29 4.81 -16.13
C ILE A 201 -21.62 4.42 -16.80
N ASP A 202 -21.56 3.79 -17.97
CA ASP A 202 -22.71 3.17 -18.64
C ASP A 202 -23.10 1.89 -17.88
N LEU A 203 -23.95 2.07 -16.87
CA LEU A 203 -24.42 0.99 -16.00
C LEU A 203 -25.25 -0.05 -16.76
N ASP A 204 -26.03 0.38 -17.75
CA ASP A 204 -26.86 -0.51 -18.55
C ASP A 204 -25.98 -1.43 -19.41
N LEU A 205 -24.96 -0.87 -20.09
CA LEU A 205 -24.00 -1.67 -20.85
C LEU A 205 -23.21 -2.62 -19.95
N PHE A 206 -22.74 -2.13 -18.81
CA PHE A 206 -21.98 -2.92 -17.84
C PHE A 206 -22.81 -4.10 -17.31
N GLU A 207 -24.02 -3.86 -16.83
CA GLU A 207 -24.90 -4.90 -16.29
C GLU A 207 -25.19 -5.97 -17.35
N ASN A 208 -25.58 -5.56 -18.56
CA ASN A 208 -25.87 -6.48 -19.66
C ASN A 208 -24.67 -7.38 -19.97
N GLN A 209 -23.47 -6.81 -20.12
CA GLN A 209 -22.28 -7.59 -20.46
C GLN A 209 -21.85 -8.54 -19.32
N ILE A 210 -21.96 -8.12 -18.05
CA ILE A 210 -21.67 -8.99 -16.91
C ILE A 210 -22.63 -10.18 -16.88
N ILE A 211 -23.94 -9.95 -17.10
CA ILE A 211 -24.94 -11.03 -17.12
C ILE A 211 -24.66 -12.00 -18.28
N THR A 212 -24.38 -11.49 -19.49
CA THR A 212 -24.04 -12.31 -20.66
C THR A 212 -22.81 -13.20 -20.38
N LEU A 213 -21.75 -12.62 -19.82
CA LEU A 213 -20.54 -13.39 -19.45
C LEU A 213 -20.81 -14.44 -18.37
N LEU A 214 -21.65 -14.15 -17.38
CA LEU A 214 -22.02 -15.11 -16.33
C LEU A 214 -22.85 -16.29 -16.86
N ASN A 215 -23.57 -16.08 -17.96
CA ASN A 215 -24.30 -17.14 -18.68
C ASN A 215 -23.41 -17.91 -19.67
N GLU A 216 -22.08 -17.66 -19.68
CA GLU A 216 -21.11 -18.27 -20.59
C GLU A 216 -21.34 -17.90 -22.07
N GLU A 217 -21.96 -16.74 -22.32
CA GLU A 217 -22.22 -16.19 -23.64
C GLU A 217 -21.12 -15.18 -24.05
N GLU A 218 -21.01 -14.90 -25.36
CA GLU A 218 -20.01 -14.00 -25.94
C GLU A 218 -20.50 -12.54 -25.94
N ILE A 219 -19.59 -11.59 -25.72
CA ILE A 219 -19.82 -10.13 -25.74
C ILE A 219 -18.94 -9.42 -26.78
#